data_AF-A0A3A9BFY0-F1
#
_entry.id   AF-A0A3A9BFY0-F1
#
_cell.length_a   1.000
_cell.length_b   1.000
_cell.length_c   1.000
_cell.angle_alpha   90.00
_cell.angle_beta   90.00
_cell.angle_gamma   90.00
#
_symmetry.space_group_name_H-M   'P 1'
#
loop_
_entity.id
_entity.type
_entity.pdbx_description
1 polymer ?
#
loop_
_entity_poly.entity_id
_entity_poly.type
_entity_poly.pdbx_seq_one_letter_code
_entity_poly.pdbx_strand_id
1 'polypeptide(L)'
;MRKGYFFIKNFQLSRNMIRGYFLDINNLFKGLKSKMASNGMIFFNVANSAYYNVEIEVDMIVCKIAENNGFKVEEIREARRVKTSSQQKGIIDGLRESVIVIKK
;
A
#
# COMPACT_ATOMS: atom_id res chain seq x y z
N MET A 1 -28.28 -3.52 -20.70
CA MET A 1 -28.28 -3.28 -19.24
C MET A 1 -27.25 -4.09 -18.43
N ARG A 2 -26.80 -5.29 -18.84
CA ARG A 2 -25.90 -6.14 -18.02
C ARG A 2 -24.44 -5.65 -17.86
N LYS A 3 -23.86 -4.93 -18.84
CA LYS A 3 -22.46 -4.46 -18.77
C LYS A 3 -22.23 -3.34 -17.74
N GLY A 4 -23.17 -2.40 -17.60
CA GLY A 4 -23.05 -1.29 -16.65
C GLY A 4 -23.11 -1.72 -15.19
N TYR A 5 -24.04 -2.63 -14.85
CA TYR A 5 -24.15 -3.17 -13.50
C TYR A 5 -22.91 -3.96 -13.07
N PHE A 6 -22.34 -4.75 -13.98
CA PHE A 6 -21.10 -5.49 -13.73
C PHE A 6 -19.91 -4.56 -13.44
N PHE A 7 -19.78 -3.48 -14.21
CA PHE A 7 -18.71 -2.49 -14.00
C PHE A 7 -18.86 -1.76 -12.65
N ILE A 8 -20.05 -1.29 -12.32
CA ILE A 8 -20.33 -0.61 -11.04
C ILE A 8 -20.04 -1.52 -9.85
N LYS A 9 -20.46 -2.78 -9.91
CA LYS A 9 -20.21 -3.76 -8.84
C LYS A 9 -18.72 -4.03 -8.64
N ASN A 10 -17.95 -4.20 -9.71
CA ASN A 10 -16.49 -4.41 -9.61
C ASN A 10 -15.75 -3.16 -9.12
N PHE A 11 -16.18 -1.97 -9.51
CA PHE A 11 -15.62 -0.72 -9.01
C PHE A 11 -15.90 -0.51 -7.51
N GLN A 12 -17.07 -0.93 -7.03
CA GLN A 12 -17.38 -0.87 -5.60
C GLN A 12 -16.61 -1.92 -4.79
N LEU A 13 -16.45 -3.14 -5.32
CA LEU A 13 -15.64 -4.19 -4.69
C LEU A 13 -14.17 -3.78 -4.56
N SER A 14 -13.57 -3.22 -5.62
CA SER A 14 -12.18 -2.74 -5.58
C SER A 14 -11.99 -1.60 -4.58
N ARG A 15 -12.93 -0.64 -4.48
CA ARG A 15 -12.89 0.40 -3.43
C ARG A 15 -12.95 -0.18 -2.02
N ASN A 16 -13.80 -1.17 -1.79
CA ASN A 16 -13.88 -1.83 -0.48
C ASN A 16 -12.58 -2.58 -0.15
N MET A 17 -11.98 -3.26 -1.13
CA MET A 17 -10.69 -3.94 -0.97
C MET A 17 -9.57 -2.95 -0.61
N ILE A 18 -9.45 -1.84 -1.35
CA ILE A 18 -8.44 -0.80 -1.08
C ILE A 18 -8.62 -0.23 0.33
N ARG A 19 -9.86 0.11 0.71
CA ARG A 19 -10.15 0.63 2.04
C ARG A 19 -9.86 -0.40 3.14
N GLY A 20 -10.26 -1.65 2.94
CA GLY A 20 -10.02 -2.75 3.88
C GLY A 20 -8.53 -2.97 4.11
N TYR A 21 -7.75 -3.04 3.03
CA TYR A 21 -6.30 -3.17 3.09
C TYR A 21 -5.66 -2.08 3.98
N PHE A 22 -5.95 -0.80 3.71
CA PHE A 22 -5.36 0.28 4.51
C PHE A 22 -5.90 0.35 5.95
N LEU A 23 -7.14 -0.09 6.19
CA LEU A 23 -7.67 -0.25 7.54
C LEU A 23 -6.88 -1.32 8.31
N ASP A 24 -6.55 -2.44 7.67
CA ASP A 24 -5.77 -3.51 8.26
C ASP A 24 -4.34 -3.08 8.55
N ILE A 25 -3.70 -2.33 7.64
CA ILE A 25 -2.38 -1.71 7.88
C ILE A 25 -2.43 -0.77 9.10
N ASN A 26 -3.48 0.05 9.21
CA ASN A 26 -3.64 0.91 10.38
C ASN A 26 -3.80 0.12 11.69
N ASN A 27 -4.59 -0.95 11.68
CA ASN A 27 -4.76 -1.81 12.84
C ASN A 27 -3.46 -2.55 13.20
N LEU A 28 -2.66 -2.94 12.21
CA LEU A 28 -1.33 -3.50 12.41
C LEU A 28 -0.43 -2.51 13.15
N PHE A 29 -0.32 -1.27 12.68
CA PHE A 29 0.51 -0.26 13.36
C PHE A 29 0.03 0.07 14.77
N LYS A 30 -1.28 0.15 15.01
CA LYS A 30 -1.84 0.28 16.38
C LYS A 30 -1.38 -0.86 17.29
N GLY A 31 -1.46 -2.10 16.80
CA GLY A 31 -1.04 -3.28 17.53
C GLY A 31 0.48 -3.34 17.77
N LEU A 32 1.28 -2.89 16.80
CA LEU A 32 2.73 -2.80 16.94
C LEU A 32 3.14 -1.73 17.94
N LYS A 33 2.47 -0.57 17.95
CA LYS A 33 2.85 0.56 18.84
C LYS A 33 2.77 0.17 20.30
N SER A 34 1.83 -0.68 20.72
CA SER A 34 1.74 -1.14 22.11
C SER A 34 2.76 -2.23 22.48
N LYS A 35 3.21 -3.03 21.51
CA LYS A 35 4.04 -4.23 21.76
C LYS A 35 5.54 -4.04 21.56
N MET A 36 5.94 -3.12 20.68
CA MET A 36 7.36 -2.94 20.34
C MET A 36 8.14 -2.26 21.49
N ALA A 37 9.44 -2.57 21.61
CA ALA A 37 10.34 -1.83 22.49
C ALA A 37 10.55 -0.37 22.03
N SER A 38 10.96 0.50 22.94
CA SER A 38 11.39 1.86 22.58
C SER A 38 12.56 1.81 21.58
N ASN A 39 12.57 2.71 20.60
CA ASN A 39 13.53 2.72 19.49
C ASN A 39 13.52 1.47 18.60
N GLY A 40 12.54 0.58 18.73
CA GLY A 40 12.39 -0.58 17.85
C GLY A 40 12.20 -0.17 16.39
N MET A 41 12.81 -0.90 15.48
CA MET A 41 12.79 -0.65 14.04
C MET A 41 11.83 -1.62 13.32
N ILE A 42 11.15 -1.14 12.29
CA ILE A 42 10.35 -1.94 11.35
C ILE A 42 10.93 -1.72 9.95
N PHE A 43 11.14 -2.82 9.25
CA PHE A 43 11.50 -2.84 7.83
C PHE A 43 10.30 -3.38 7.07
N PHE A 44 9.55 -2.49 6.43
CA PHE A 44 8.25 -2.81 5.83
C PHE A 44 8.38 -2.87 4.30
N ASN A 45 8.43 -4.08 3.75
CA ASN A 45 8.47 -4.27 2.30
C ASN A 45 7.04 -4.19 1.71
N VAL A 46 6.85 -3.35 0.69
CA VAL A 46 5.56 -3.19 0.01
C VAL A 46 5.74 -2.76 -1.44
N ALA A 47 4.85 -3.21 -2.31
CA ALA A 47 4.77 -2.75 -3.69
C ALA A 47 3.58 -1.81 -3.91
N ASN A 48 3.80 -0.77 -4.72
CA ASN A 48 2.73 0.01 -5.30
C ASN A 48 1.78 -0.89 -6.09
N SER A 49 0.56 -0.44 -6.22
CA SER A 49 -0.52 -1.19 -6.88
C SER A 49 -1.11 -0.37 -8.01
N ALA A 50 -1.82 -1.01 -8.94
CA ALA A 50 -2.58 -0.32 -9.97
C ALA A 50 -3.99 -0.88 -10.08
N TYR A 51 -4.99 0.00 -10.05
CA TYR A 51 -6.40 -0.33 -10.25
C TYR A 51 -6.97 0.52 -11.36
N TYR A 52 -7.59 -0.10 -12.37
CA TYR A 52 -8.15 0.61 -13.53
C TYR A 52 -7.17 1.59 -14.18
N ASN A 53 -5.89 1.21 -14.29
CA ASN A 53 -4.79 2.02 -14.82
C ASN A 53 -4.43 3.27 -14.00
N VAL A 54 -4.90 3.36 -12.76
CA VAL A 54 -4.48 4.38 -11.80
C VAL A 54 -3.49 3.74 -10.83
N GLU A 55 -2.28 4.28 -10.76
CA GLU A 55 -1.29 3.89 -9.76
C GLU A 55 -1.74 4.33 -8.37
N ILE A 56 -1.53 3.46 -7.38
CA ILE A 56 -1.72 3.72 -5.97
C ILE A 56 -0.34 3.64 -5.34
N GLU A 57 0.13 4.76 -4.81
CA GLU A 57 1.38 4.90 -4.05
C GLU A 57 1.23 4.28 -2.65
N VAL A 58 1.21 2.95 -2.61
CA VAL A 58 0.98 2.18 -1.38
C VAL A 58 2.05 2.49 -0.35
N ASP A 59 3.31 2.62 -0.77
CA ASP A 59 4.42 2.92 0.13
C ASP A 59 4.25 4.25 0.87
N MET A 60 3.84 5.31 0.17
CA MET A 60 3.55 6.62 0.73
C MET A 60 2.35 6.60 1.68
N ILE A 61 1.28 5.87 1.33
CA ILE A 61 0.10 5.74 2.18
C ILE A 61 0.46 4.97 3.47
N VAL A 62 1.25 3.90 3.37
CA VAL A 62 1.73 3.14 4.53
C VAL A 62 2.57 4.03 5.45
N CYS A 63 3.47 4.84 4.89
CA CYS A 63 4.24 5.82 5.66
C CYS A 63 3.32 6.75 6.45
N LYS A 64 2.29 7.30 5.79
CA LYS A 64 1.37 8.21 6.46
C LYS A 64 0.57 7.54 7.58
N ILE A 65 0.15 6.30 7.37
CA ILE A 65 -0.55 5.52 8.39
C ILE A 65 0.38 5.25 9.58
N ALA A 66 1.66 4.92 9.35
CA ALA A 66 2.63 4.71 10.41
C ALA A 66 2.84 5.99 11.25
N GLU A 67 3.04 7.14 10.61
CA GLU A 67 3.15 8.44 11.28
C GLU A 67 1.90 8.77 12.12
N ASN A 68 0.72 8.54 11.57
CA ASN A 68 -0.55 8.76 12.29
C ASN A 68 -0.69 7.85 13.53
N ASN A 69 0.04 6.75 13.58
CA ASN A 69 0.11 5.85 14.75
C ASN A 69 1.32 6.14 15.66
N GLY A 70 1.97 7.30 15.47
CA GLY A 70 3.04 7.80 16.33
C GLY A 70 4.40 7.15 16.08
N PHE A 71 4.62 6.55 14.90
CA PHE A 71 5.94 6.12 14.47
C PHE A 71 6.65 7.24 13.70
N LYS A 72 7.97 7.14 13.58
CA LYS A 72 8.79 7.98 12.70
C LYS A 72 9.20 7.19 11.48
N VAL A 73 8.94 7.71 10.27
CA VAL A 73 9.49 7.17 9.04
C VAL A 73 10.90 7.74 8.86
N GLU A 74 11.89 6.87 8.77
CA GLU A 74 13.30 7.27 8.61
C GLU A 74 13.68 7.37 7.13
N GLU A 75 13.19 6.45 6.31
CA GLU A 75 13.51 6.40 4.88
C GLU A 75 12.54 5.48 4.11
N ILE A 76 12.47 5.70 2.79
CA ILE A 76 11.79 4.81 1.83
C ILE A 76 12.82 4.45 0.76
N ARG A 77 13.21 3.18 0.71
CA ARG A 77 14.18 2.66 -0.27
C ARG A 77 13.47 1.96 -1.41
N GLU A 78 13.72 2.35 -2.66
CA GLU A 78 13.27 1.55 -3.80
C GLU A 78 14.09 0.25 -3.86
N ALA A 79 13.40 -0.89 -3.80
CA ALA A 79 14.00 -2.21 -3.86
C ALA A 79 14.10 -2.70 -5.32
N ARG A 80 13.01 -2.60 -6.07
CA ARG A 80 12.94 -2.95 -7.50
C ARG A 80 11.67 -2.39 -8.14
N ARG A 81 11.54 -2.58 -9.46
CA ARG A 81 10.28 -2.39 -10.19
C ARG A 81 9.69 -3.72 -10.62
N VAL A 82 8.49 -4.01 -10.15
CA VAL A 82 7.75 -5.24 -10.48
C VAL A 82 7.13 -5.06 -11.86
N LYS A 83 7.48 -5.97 -12.79
CA LYS A 83 6.89 -5.97 -14.13
C LYS A 83 5.38 -6.14 -14.02
N THR A 84 4.64 -5.26 -14.67
CA THR A 84 3.19 -5.36 -14.76
C THR A 84 2.81 -6.57 -15.62
N SER A 85 1.59 -7.10 -15.42
CA SER A 85 1.10 -8.23 -16.20
C SER A 85 1.05 -7.88 -17.70
N SER A 86 1.04 -8.89 -18.57
CA SER A 86 0.98 -8.70 -20.03
C SER A 86 -0.22 -7.85 -20.49
N GLN A 87 -1.28 -7.77 -19.68
CA GLN A 87 -2.51 -7.00 -19.93
C GLN A 87 -2.36 -5.50 -19.59
N GLN A 88 -1.30 -5.12 -18.88
CA GLN A 88 -0.98 -3.74 -18.47
C GLN A 88 0.33 -3.24 -19.09
N LYS A 89 0.93 -4.05 -19.98
CA LYS A 89 2.17 -3.75 -20.70
C LYS A 89 1.96 -2.51 -21.59
N GLY A 90 2.71 -1.43 -21.32
CA GLY A 90 2.72 -0.20 -22.13
C GLY A 90 2.00 1.02 -21.54
N ILE A 91 1.43 0.93 -20.33
CA ILE A 91 0.77 2.06 -19.65
C ILE A 91 1.51 2.48 -18.37
N ILE A 92 2.11 1.52 -17.65
CA ILE A 92 2.85 1.75 -16.40
C ILE A 92 4.15 0.94 -16.50
N ASP A 93 5.30 1.61 -16.33
CA ASP A 93 6.66 1.05 -16.52
C ASP A 93 7.13 0.15 -15.35
N GLY A 94 6.20 -0.65 -14.83
CA GLY A 94 6.39 -1.44 -13.62
C GLY A 94 5.97 -0.68 -12.36
N LEU A 95 5.55 -1.43 -11.35
CA LEU A 95 5.15 -0.89 -10.06
C LEU A 95 6.35 -0.89 -9.11
N ARG A 96 6.57 0.25 -8.44
CA ARG A 96 7.66 0.40 -7.47
C ARG A 96 7.44 -0.55 -6.29
N GLU A 97 8.45 -1.35 -5.96
CA GLU A 97 8.55 -2.07 -4.69
C GLU A 97 9.56 -1.36 -3.80
N SER A 98 9.18 -1.13 -2.55
CA SER A 98 9.88 -0.29 -1.60
C SER A 98 10.04 -0.98 -0.25
N VAL A 99 11.18 -0.79 0.40
CA VAL A 99 11.37 -1.09 1.82
C VAL A 99 11.31 0.22 2.59
N ILE A 100 10.30 0.37 3.44
CA ILE A 100 10.12 1.51 4.33
C ILE A 100 10.80 1.19 5.67
N VAL A 101 11.63 2.10 6.16
CA VAL A 101 12.26 1.97 7.48
C VAL A 101 11.57 2.90 8.46
N ILE A 102 11.07 2.32 9.53
CA ILE A 102 10.19 2.98 10.50
C ILE A 102 10.72 2.73 11.90
N LYS A 103 10.68 3.75 12.76
CA LYS A 103 11.13 3.70 14.15
C LYS A 103 9.98 3.98 15.10
N LYS A 104 9.89 3.23 16.20
CA LYS A 104 8.92 3.46 17.29
C LYS A 104 9.31 4.61 18.20
#